data_AF-A0A1V4SSG2-F1
#
_entry.id   AF-A0A1V4SSG2-F1
#
_cell.length_a   1.000
_cell.length_b   1.000
_cell.length_c   1.000
_cell.angle_alpha   90.00
_cell.angle_beta   90.00
_cell.angle_gamma   90.00
#
_symmetry.space_group_name_H-M   'P 1'
#
loop_
_entity.id
_entity.type
_entity.pdbx_description
1 polymer ?
#
loop_
_entity_poly.entity_id
_entity_poly.type
_entity_poly.pdbx_seq_one_letter_code
_entity_poly.pdbx_strand_id
1 'polypeptide(L)'
;MKLNLDDNLLDLIGVPQNDRLCEILADILATSSTNRPAQTMAWAYDLIKTGEIEITKDDAAFISDLIKKNQSFIDLAKAQLLEKIEMLKD
;
A
#
# COMPACT_ATOMS: atom_id res chain seq x y z
N MET A 1 -7.06 -8.97 9.01
CA MET A 1 -7.82 -8.30 7.94
C MET A 1 -7.03 -8.49 6.66
N LYS A 2 -7.68 -8.60 5.51
CA LYS A 2 -7.00 -8.85 4.24
C LYS A 2 -7.05 -7.61 3.37
N LEU A 3 -5.90 -7.05 3.03
CA LEU A 3 -5.77 -5.90 2.12
C LEU A 3 -5.39 -6.42 0.74
N ASN A 4 -6.30 -6.28 -0.24
CA ASN A 4 -6.06 -6.62 -1.63
C ASN A 4 -5.82 -5.34 -2.45
N LEU A 5 -4.66 -5.29 -3.11
CA LEU A 5 -4.17 -4.19 -3.93
C LEU A 5 -3.80 -4.65 -5.34
N ASP A 6 -4.40 -5.74 -5.83
CA ASP A 6 -4.11 -6.29 -7.16
C ASP A 6 -4.67 -5.42 -8.30
N ASP A 7 -5.31 -4.30 -7.96
CA ASP A 7 -5.83 -3.32 -8.90
C ASP A 7 -4.75 -2.38 -9.45
N ASN A 8 -5.00 -1.91 -10.66
CA ASN A 8 -4.24 -0.84 -11.29
C ASN A 8 -4.46 0.49 -10.57
N LEU A 9 -3.43 1.34 -10.59
CA LEU A 9 -3.58 2.75 -10.27
C LEU A 9 -4.55 3.38 -11.27
N LEU A 10 -5.56 4.09 -10.78
CA LEU A 10 -6.46 4.86 -11.64
C LEU A 10 -5.93 6.29 -11.82
N ASP A 11 -6.17 6.89 -12.98
CA ASP A 11 -5.97 8.33 -13.13
C ASP A 11 -7.16 9.14 -12.56
N LEU A 12 -7.13 10.46 -12.73
CA LEU A 12 -8.17 11.37 -12.23
C LEU A 12 -9.53 11.20 -12.94
N ILE A 13 -9.58 10.53 -14.08
CA ILE A 13 -10.82 10.25 -14.82
C ILE A 13 -11.25 8.78 -14.70
N GLY A 14 -10.56 7.99 -13.88
CA GLY A 14 -10.86 6.59 -13.59
C GLY A 14 -10.29 5.59 -14.60
N VAL A 15 -9.33 6.00 -15.44
CA VAL A 15 -8.69 5.10 -16.42
C VAL A 15 -7.52 4.36 -15.76
N PRO A 16 -7.48 3.02 -15.86
CA PRO A 16 -6.37 2.21 -15.36
C PRO A 16 -5.04 2.58 -16.02
N GLN A 17 -4.03 2.79 -15.19
CA GLN A 17 -2.64 2.97 -15.60
C GLN A 17 -1.89 1.63 -15.54
N ASN A 18 -0.71 1.58 -16.16
CA ASN A 18 0.11 0.35 -16.13
C ASN A 18 0.64 0.01 -14.72
N ASP A 19 0.76 1.00 -13.85
CA ASP A 19 1.27 0.81 -12.48
C ASP A 19 0.23 0.10 -11.60
N ARG A 20 0.67 -0.87 -10.79
CA ARG A 20 -0.20 -1.59 -9.85
C ARG A 20 -0.07 -1.04 -8.44
N LEU A 21 -1.19 -0.97 -7.70
CA LEU A 21 -1.18 -0.47 -6.33
C LEU A 21 -0.36 -1.35 -5.38
N CYS A 22 -0.35 -2.67 -5.60
CA CYS A 22 0.46 -3.62 -4.83
C CYS A 22 1.96 -3.37 -4.98
N GLU A 23 2.43 -3.08 -6.19
CA GLU A 23 3.83 -2.77 -6.50
C GLU A 23 4.24 -1.44 -5.84
N ILE A 24 3.39 -0.42 -5.95
CA ILE A 24 3.62 0.88 -5.31
C ILE A 24 3.75 0.73 -3.80
N LEU A 25 2.83 0.00 -3.15
CA LEU A 25 2.91 -0.18 -1.70
C LEU A 25 4.12 -1.05 -1.31
N ALA A 26 4.45 -2.08 -2.08
CA ALA A 26 5.63 -2.90 -1.83
C ALA A 26 6.91 -2.07 -1.87
N ASP A 27 7.05 -1.18 -2.85
CA ASP A 27 8.21 -0.28 -2.95
C ASP A 27 8.26 0.71 -1.78
N ILE A 28 7.11 1.28 -1.38
CA ILE A 28 7.04 2.13 -0.19
C ILE A 28 7.54 1.36 1.04
N LEU A 29 7.09 0.12 1.23
CA LEU A 29 7.45 -0.72 2.38
C LEU A 29 8.92 -1.14 2.36
N ALA A 30 9.48 -1.41 1.19
CA ALA A 30 10.87 -1.82 1.01
C ALA A 30 11.86 -0.66 1.15
N THR A 31 11.47 0.56 0.73
CA THR A 31 12.34 1.75 0.74
C THR A 31 12.23 2.58 2.02
N SER A 32 11.12 2.47 2.75
CA SER A 32 10.93 3.22 3.98
C SER A 32 11.77 2.65 5.13
N SER A 33 12.51 3.53 5.83
CA SER A 33 13.16 3.17 7.08
C SER A 33 12.11 3.06 8.19
N THR A 34 11.82 1.83 8.63
CA THR A 34 10.81 1.57 9.66
C THR A 34 11.40 0.91 10.90
N ASN A 35 10.67 0.96 12.01
CA ASN A 35 10.98 0.19 13.21
C ASN A 35 10.55 -1.30 13.10
N ARG A 36 9.98 -1.73 11.97
CA ARG A 36 9.55 -3.11 11.70
C ARG A 36 10.07 -3.64 10.36
N PRO A 37 11.39 -3.59 10.09
CA PRO A 37 11.94 -3.85 8.75
C PRO A 37 11.68 -5.28 8.25
N ALA A 38 11.70 -6.28 9.14
CA ALA A 38 11.40 -7.65 8.76
C ALA A 38 9.94 -7.84 8.32
N GLN A 39 9.00 -7.19 9.03
CA GLN A 39 7.58 -7.28 8.73
C GLN A 39 7.23 -6.52 7.43
N THR A 40 7.80 -5.32 7.23
CA THR A 40 7.58 -4.55 6.01
C THR A 40 8.13 -5.24 4.77
N MET A 41 9.30 -5.90 4.88
CA MET A 41 9.85 -6.71 3.79
C MET A 41 9.00 -7.94 3.47
N ALA A 42 8.47 -8.63 4.49
CA ALA A 42 7.57 -9.76 4.28
C ALA A 42 6.29 -9.32 3.55
N TRP A 43 5.67 -8.23 3.99
CA TRP A 43 4.50 -7.66 3.31
C TRP A 43 4.81 -7.20 1.89
N ALA A 44 5.95 -6.56 1.65
CA ALA A 44 6.35 -6.17 0.30
C ALA A 44 6.47 -7.39 -0.63
N TYR A 45 7.09 -8.47 -0.15
CA TYR A 45 7.19 -9.72 -0.90
C TYR A 45 5.82 -10.33 -1.21
N ASP A 46 4.95 -10.39 -0.21
CA ASP A 46 3.59 -10.94 -0.36
C ASP A 46 2.77 -10.09 -1.35
N LEU A 47 2.81 -8.76 -1.25
CA LEU A 47 2.16 -7.85 -2.21
C LEU A 47 2.58 -8.11 -3.66
N ILE A 48 3.88 -8.30 -3.91
CA ILE A 48 4.37 -8.60 -5.26
C ILE A 48 3.92 -9.99 -5.73
N LYS A 49 3.87 -10.96 -4.83
CA LYS A 49 3.57 -12.35 -5.19
C LYS A 49 2.09 -12.63 -5.36
N THR A 50 1.24 -12.05 -4.51
CA THR A 50 -0.19 -12.37 -4.43
C THR A 50 -1.09 -11.16 -4.64
N GLY A 51 -0.55 -9.94 -4.63
CA GLY A 51 -1.35 -8.71 -4.67
C GLY A 51 -2.02 -8.39 -3.32
N GLU A 52 -1.74 -9.17 -2.28
CA GLU A 52 -2.54 -9.19 -1.06
C GLU A 52 -1.68 -9.37 0.19
N ILE A 53 -2.04 -8.71 1.29
CA ILE A 53 -1.40 -8.91 2.60
C ILE A 53 -2.43 -9.06 3.72
N GLU A 54 -2.03 -9.82 4.74
CA GLU A 54 -2.78 -9.93 5.98
C GLU A 54 -2.23 -8.97 7.03
N ILE A 55 -3.10 -8.09 7.52
CA ILE A 55 -2.77 -7.00 8.44
C ILE A 55 -3.80 -6.87 9.56
N THR A 56 -3.35 -6.41 10.73
CA THR A 56 -4.25 -6.03 11.84
C THR A 56 -4.71 -4.57 11.71
N LYS A 57 -5.62 -4.12 12.58
CA LYS A 57 -6.03 -2.70 12.63
C LYS A 57 -4.87 -1.77 12.96
N ASP A 58 -3.97 -2.20 13.85
CA ASP A 58 -2.78 -1.44 14.21
C ASP A 58 -1.79 -1.37 13.03
N ASP A 59 -1.64 -2.47 12.29
CA ASP A 59 -0.83 -2.49 11.08
C ASP A 59 -1.40 -1.59 9.99
N ALA A 60 -2.73 -1.56 9.82
CA ALA A 60 -3.39 -0.64 8.90
C ALA A 60 -3.12 0.82 9.26
N ALA A 61 -3.16 1.18 10.55
CA ALA A 61 -2.79 2.53 11.00
C ALA A 61 -1.31 2.84 10.73
N PHE A 62 -0.41 1.89 11.00
CA PHE A 62 1.01 2.01 10.71
C PHE A 62 1.28 2.23 9.21
N ILE A 63 0.66 1.42 8.33
CA ILE A 63 0.82 1.52 6.88
C ILE A 63 0.27 2.87 6.38
N SER A 64 -0.90 3.30 6.87
CA SER A 64 -1.45 4.63 6.51
C SER A 64 -0.50 5.77 6.87
N ASP A 65 0.11 5.74 8.06
CA ASP A 65 1.06 6.76 8.50
C ASP A 65 2.34 6.74 7.66
N LEU A 66 2.82 5.55 7.31
CA LEU A 66 3.96 5.34 6.43
C LEU A 66 3.73 5.93 5.03
N ILE A 67 2.57 5.65 4.42
CA ILE A 67 2.20 6.18 3.10
C ILE A 67 2.14 7.71 3.14
N LYS A 68 1.54 8.29 4.19
CA LYS A 68 1.43 9.76 4.36
C LYS A 68 2.78 10.44 4.49
N LYS A 69 3.74 9.81 5.16
CA LYS A 69 5.08 10.36 5.39
C LYS A 69 6.03 10.15 4.21
N ASN A 70 5.72 9.25 3.29
CA ASN A 70 6.56 8.98 2.15
C ASN A 70 6.48 10.13 1.13
N GLN A 71 7.60 10.84 0.92
CA GLN A 71 7.70 11.98 -0.01
C GLN A 71 7.98 11.56 -1.45
N SER A 72 8.40 10.31 -1.68
CA SER A 72 8.91 9.84 -2.97
C SER A 72 7.82 9.43 -3.97
N PHE A 73 6.58 9.26 -3.52
CA PHE A 73 5.48 8.75 -4.35
C PHE A 73 4.45 9.83 -4.72
N ILE A 74 3.75 9.58 -5.83
CA ILE A 74 2.70 10.44 -6.40
C ILE A 74 1.49 10.49 -5.45
N ASP A 75 0.96 11.69 -5.20
CA ASP A 75 -0.15 11.90 -4.25
C ASP A 75 -1.43 11.14 -4.63
N LEU A 76 -1.67 10.93 -5.92
CA LEU A 76 -2.80 10.14 -6.41
C LEU A 76 -2.74 8.67 -5.96
N ALA A 77 -1.56 8.05 -6.07
CA ALA A 77 -1.37 6.68 -5.63
C ALA A 77 -1.51 6.55 -4.11
N LYS A 78 -1.01 7.54 -3.35
CA LYS A 78 -1.21 7.59 -1.90
C LYS A 78 -2.68 7.67 -1.53
N ALA A 79 -3.45 8.51 -2.22
CA ALA A 79 -4.88 8.67 -1.96
C ALA A 79 -5.63 7.35 -2.16
N GLN A 80 -5.41 6.66 -3.28
CA GLN A 80 -6.07 5.38 -3.57
C GLN A 80 -5.66 4.26 -2.60
N LEU A 81 -4.39 4.22 -2.18
CA LEU A 81 -3.95 3.26 -1.16
C LEU A 81 -4.61 3.54 0.20
N LEU A 82 -4.70 4.80 0.60
CA LEU A 82 -5.34 5.20 1.87
C LEU A 82 -6.83 4.88 1.86
N GLU A 83 -7.52 5.15 0.76
CA GLU A 83 -8.95 4.81 0.59
C GLU A 83 -9.19 3.32 0.78
N LYS A 84 -8.41 2.46 0.10
CA LYS A 84 -8.52 1.00 0.25
C LYS A 84 -8.27 0.52 1.69
N ILE A 85 -7.34 1.17 2.40
CA ILE A 85 -7.07 0.84 3.82
C ILE A 85 -8.22 1.32 4.72
N GLU A 86 -8.85 2.46 4.42
CA GLU A 86 -10.01 2.96 5.16
C GLU A 86 -11.25 2.08 4.96
N MET A 87 -11.50 1.59 3.75
CA MET A 87 -12.58 0.64 3.45
C MET A 87 -12.49 -0.68 4.24
N LEU A 88 -11.32 -1.02 4.81
CA LEU A 88 -11.13 -2.20 5.66
C LEU A 88 -11.38 -1.93 7.15
N LYS A 89 -11.50 -0.65 7.55
CA LYS A 89 -11.74 -0.26 8.94
C LYS A 89 -13.23 -0.17 9.27
N ASP A 90 -14.06 0.10 8.25
CA ASP A 90 -15.52 0.07 8.29
C ASP A 90 -16.06 -1.37 8.20
#